data_AF-A0A8B8ASE9-F1
#
_entry.id   AF-A0A8B8ASE9-F1
#
_cell.length_a   1.000
_cell.length_b   1.000
_cell.length_c   1.000
_cell.angle_alpha   90.00
_cell.angle_beta   90.00
_cell.angle_gamma   90.00
#
_symmetry.space_group_name_H-M   'P 1'
#
loop_
_entity.id
_entity.type
_entity.pdbx_description
1 polymer ?
#
loop_
_entity_poly.entity_id
_entity_poly.type
_entity_poly.pdbx_seq_one_letter_code
_entity_poly.pdbx_strand_id
1 'polypeptide(L)'
;MILLSTVLFLTTCNFARSCNPNTVLQCWQESSVAKIINKFSSAQTLKTLNAQYAVEEYCRAQTKLDLCMQDFKQNCSMADTLSLDTAVSAGNFLCSTGKQGFINNFHCLMSSSFQTSTRTCMTDILDLTTNASIASAEGRDISAAKCRTAEEAYTCVEGKTSTTCGEAATEFIHHYLEATMQPLMRDVTCNHSHAPNAEETSSHAHHAKSTCPKHCYKYPETTNTPVLESTKRNMDVWCTENCKLGNCPPTMCTCDCRVPTQVLVCKPVSKKFGANDDGAKWCHNTCTAGHCPKEYCDCHILYSLPRPVTQGLQ
;
A
#
# COMPACT_ATOMS: atom_id res chain seq x y z
N MET A 1 1.52 6.07 16.38
CA MET A 1 1.17 7.37 15.75
C MET A 1 0.44 7.24 14.43
N ILE A 2 0.86 6.37 13.52
CA ILE A 2 0.20 6.13 12.22
C ILE A 2 -1.32 5.90 12.36
N LEU A 3 -1.72 5.08 13.34
CA LEU A 3 -3.12 4.85 13.73
C LEU A 3 -3.74 5.97 14.58
N LEU A 4 -2.93 6.80 15.25
CA LEU A 4 -3.36 7.96 16.03
C LEU A 4 -3.62 9.18 15.13
N SER A 5 -2.90 9.31 14.02
CA SER A 5 -3.11 10.35 13.01
C SER A 5 -4.51 10.20 12.41
N THR A 6 -4.96 8.97 12.12
CA THR A 6 -6.35 8.68 11.71
C THR A 6 -7.40 9.08 12.74
N VAL A 7 -7.08 9.08 14.04
CA VAL A 7 -8.00 9.57 15.09
C VAL A 7 -8.03 11.09 15.13
N LEU A 8 -6.86 11.74 15.04
CA LEU A 8 -6.74 13.19 14.94
C LEU A 8 -7.51 13.71 13.74
N PHE A 9 -7.36 13.06 12.58
CA PHE A 9 -8.11 13.34 11.36
C PHE A 9 -9.63 13.38 11.61
N LEU A 10 -10.20 12.40 12.31
CA LEU A 10 -11.65 12.37 12.55
C LEU A 10 -12.14 13.44 13.53
N THR A 11 -11.28 13.90 14.44
CA THR A 11 -11.61 14.97 15.38
C THR A 11 -11.42 16.38 14.82
N THR A 12 -10.55 16.55 13.82
CA THR A 12 -10.27 17.85 13.18
C THR A 12 -10.94 18.04 11.83
N CYS A 13 -11.57 16.99 11.28
CA CYS A 13 -12.35 17.10 10.05
C CYS A 13 -13.56 18.03 10.25
N ASN A 14 -13.46 19.21 9.67
CA ASN A 14 -14.63 20.01 9.30
C ASN A 14 -15.35 19.25 8.17
N PHE A 15 -16.21 18.31 8.52
CA PHE A 15 -17.21 17.79 7.59
C PHE A 15 -18.04 18.99 7.10
N ALA A 16 -18.08 19.24 5.80
CA ALA A 16 -18.88 20.35 5.28
C ALA A 16 -20.37 20.10 5.53
N ARG A 17 -21.16 21.18 5.38
CA ARG A 17 -22.57 21.33 5.81
C ARG A 17 -23.56 20.24 5.35
N SER A 18 -23.19 19.38 4.39
CA SER A 18 -23.99 18.31 3.80
C SER A 18 -23.97 16.99 4.58
N CYS A 19 -22.92 16.71 5.36
CA CYS A 19 -22.75 15.43 6.05
C CYS A 19 -23.02 15.55 7.54
N ASN A 20 -23.68 14.54 8.13
CA ASN A 20 -23.94 14.51 9.58
C ASN A 20 -22.71 13.97 10.34
N PRO A 21 -21.89 14.81 10.98
CA PRO A 21 -20.68 14.35 11.67
C PRO A 21 -20.99 13.42 12.86
N ASN A 22 -22.22 13.46 13.39
CA ASN A 22 -22.61 12.59 14.51
C ASN A 22 -22.63 11.12 14.10
N THR A 23 -22.94 10.82 12.84
CA THR A 23 -22.94 9.44 12.31
C THR A 23 -21.51 8.89 12.27
N VAL A 24 -20.53 9.72 11.87
CA VAL A 24 -19.11 9.35 11.90
C VAL A 24 -18.66 9.04 13.32
N LEU A 25 -18.99 9.93 14.26
CA LEU A 25 -18.63 9.75 15.66
C LEU A 25 -19.28 8.49 16.27
N GLN A 26 -20.54 8.23 15.96
CA GLN A 26 -21.27 7.04 16.41
C GLN A 26 -20.60 5.76 15.92
N CYS A 27 -20.39 5.64 14.60
CA CYS A 27 -19.70 4.49 14.01
C CYS A 27 -18.30 4.28 14.59
N TRP A 28 -17.57 5.37 14.85
CA TRP A 28 -16.26 5.31 15.49
C TRP A 28 -16.32 4.73 16.90
N GLN A 29 -17.32 5.15 17.70
CA GLN A 29 -17.53 4.62 19.05
C GLN A 29 -17.94 3.14 19.03
N GLU A 30 -18.86 2.75 18.14
CA GLU A 30 -19.39 1.39 18.01
C GLU A 30 -18.34 0.39 17.50
N SER A 31 -17.48 0.82 16.57
CA SER A 31 -16.42 -0.01 16.00
C SER A 31 -15.39 -0.48 17.03
N SER A 32 -15.28 0.20 18.18
CA SER A 32 -14.24 0.02 19.20
C SER A 32 -12.81 0.33 18.74
N VAL A 33 -12.63 0.93 17.54
CA VAL A 33 -11.31 1.35 17.03
C VAL A 33 -10.61 2.29 18.02
N ALA A 34 -11.33 3.26 18.59
CA ALA A 34 -10.81 4.17 19.62
C ALA A 34 -10.20 3.45 20.82
N LYS A 35 -10.90 2.41 21.31
CA LYS A 35 -10.46 1.62 22.48
C LYS A 35 -9.16 0.89 22.18
N ILE A 36 -9.00 0.38 20.96
CA ILE A 36 -7.81 -0.35 20.53
C ILE A 36 -6.64 0.61 20.33
N ILE A 37 -6.88 1.76 19.70
CA ILE A 37 -5.84 2.78 19.49
C ILE A 37 -5.34 3.33 20.83
N ASN A 38 -6.20 3.48 21.83
CA ASN A 38 -5.76 3.87 23.17
C ASN A 38 -4.84 2.83 23.84
N LYS A 39 -4.91 1.54 23.47
CA LYS A 39 -3.92 0.56 23.94
C LYS A 39 -2.55 0.80 23.33
N PHE A 40 -2.49 1.40 22.15
CA PHE A 40 -1.27 1.72 21.43
C PHE A 40 -0.59 3.02 21.86
N SER A 41 -1.25 3.84 22.68
CA SER A 41 -0.66 5.11 23.17
C SER A 41 0.23 4.92 24.40
N SER A 42 0.09 3.81 25.13
CA SER A 42 0.87 3.53 26.34
C SER A 42 2.18 2.82 26.01
N ALA A 43 3.31 3.48 26.27
CA ALA A 43 4.64 2.89 26.11
C ALA A 43 4.84 1.61 26.93
N GLN A 44 4.20 1.52 28.11
CA GLN A 44 4.27 0.33 28.95
C GLN A 44 3.45 -0.83 28.36
N THR A 45 2.28 -0.52 27.79
CA THR A 45 1.43 -1.53 27.14
C THR A 45 2.10 -2.06 25.87
N LEU A 46 2.71 -1.18 25.06
CA LEU A 46 3.39 -1.55 23.82
C LEU A 46 4.55 -2.53 24.01
N LYS A 47 5.23 -2.53 25.16
CA LYS A 47 6.35 -3.43 25.43
C LYS A 47 5.92 -4.89 25.63
N THR A 48 4.73 -5.11 26.16
CA THR A 48 4.21 -6.45 26.48
C THR A 48 3.11 -6.91 25.54
N LEU A 49 2.68 -6.04 24.63
CA LEU A 49 1.60 -6.30 23.71
C LEU A 49 2.04 -7.26 22.61
N ASN A 50 1.29 -8.34 22.42
CA ASN A 50 1.45 -9.22 21.28
C ASN A 50 0.98 -8.50 20.00
N ALA A 51 1.92 -8.23 19.08
CA ALA A 51 1.65 -7.51 17.84
C ALA A 51 0.60 -8.18 16.95
N GLN A 52 0.65 -9.52 16.82
CA GLN A 52 -0.34 -10.27 16.03
C GLN A 52 -1.76 -10.05 16.57
N TYR A 53 -1.94 -10.26 17.87
CA TYR A 53 -3.24 -10.11 18.53
C TYR A 53 -3.75 -8.66 18.45
N ALA A 54 -2.86 -7.69 18.68
CA ALA A 54 -3.18 -6.27 18.59
C ALA A 54 -3.69 -5.87 17.19
N VAL A 55 -3.02 -6.33 16.14
CA VAL A 55 -3.37 -6.02 14.75
C VAL A 55 -4.66 -6.73 14.36
N GLU A 56 -4.88 -7.97 14.80
CA GLU A 56 -6.13 -8.69 14.54
C GLU A 56 -7.34 -8.01 15.18
N GLU A 57 -7.21 -7.58 16.42
CA GLU A 57 -8.24 -6.81 17.10
C GLU A 57 -8.52 -5.49 16.37
N TYR A 58 -7.47 -4.77 15.98
CA TYR A 58 -7.61 -3.54 15.17
C TYR A 58 -8.37 -3.82 13.88
N CYS A 59 -8.04 -4.89 13.16
CA CYS A 59 -8.67 -5.21 11.88
C CYS A 59 -10.13 -5.64 12.00
N ARG A 60 -10.50 -6.33 13.09
CA ARG A 60 -11.91 -6.60 13.41
C ARG A 60 -12.68 -5.31 13.65
N ALA A 61 -12.09 -4.37 14.38
CA ALA A 61 -12.70 -3.07 14.64
C ALA A 61 -12.79 -2.21 13.36
N GLN A 62 -11.74 -2.22 12.52
CA GLN A 62 -11.71 -1.52 11.25
C GLN A 62 -12.79 -2.02 10.30
N THR A 63 -13.03 -3.33 10.24
CA THR A 63 -14.10 -3.91 9.40
C THR A 63 -15.47 -3.40 9.83
N LYS A 64 -15.73 -3.31 11.15
CA LYS A 64 -16.98 -2.74 11.68
C LYS A 64 -17.12 -1.26 11.34
N LEU A 65 -16.02 -0.51 11.44
CA LEU A 65 -15.99 0.89 11.07
C LEU A 65 -16.31 1.07 9.58
N ASP A 66 -15.67 0.31 8.69
CA ASP A 66 -15.90 0.40 7.25
C ASP A 66 -17.36 0.12 6.88
N LEU A 67 -17.94 -0.95 7.42
CA LEU A 67 -19.36 -1.28 7.22
C LEU A 67 -20.28 -0.13 7.67
N CYS A 68 -20.02 0.46 8.84
CA CYS A 68 -20.83 1.58 9.34
C CYS A 68 -20.62 2.86 8.49
N MET A 69 -19.40 3.07 7.98
CA MET A 69 -19.07 4.22 7.14
C MET A 69 -19.67 4.14 5.73
N GLN A 70 -19.96 2.94 5.20
CA GLN A 70 -20.55 2.80 3.87
C GLN A 70 -21.90 3.51 3.76
N ASP A 71 -22.77 3.38 4.77
CA ASP A 71 -24.07 4.04 4.80
C ASP A 71 -23.93 5.57 4.92
N PHE A 72 -22.92 6.03 5.66
CA PHE A 72 -22.59 7.46 5.78
C PHE A 72 -22.15 8.05 4.42
N LYS A 73 -21.26 7.35 3.71
CA LYS A 73 -20.68 7.83 2.45
C LYS A 73 -21.71 8.03 1.33
N GLN A 74 -22.81 7.27 1.33
CA GLN A 74 -23.86 7.39 0.29
C GLN A 74 -24.51 8.77 0.23
N ASN A 75 -24.48 9.53 1.34
CA ASN A 75 -25.13 10.84 1.44
C ASN A 75 -24.12 12.01 1.42
N CYS A 76 -22.87 11.74 1.08
CA CYS A 76 -21.77 12.70 1.17
C CYS A 76 -21.07 12.90 -0.17
N SER A 77 -20.55 14.10 -0.41
CA SER A 77 -19.70 14.36 -1.58
C SER A 77 -18.30 13.77 -1.39
N MET A 78 -17.58 13.49 -2.47
CA MET A 78 -16.18 13.03 -2.38
C MET A 78 -15.27 14.02 -1.65
N ALA A 79 -15.55 15.32 -1.74
CA ALA A 79 -14.80 16.35 -1.02
C ALA A 79 -15.00 16.22 0.51
N ASP A 80 -16.23 15.88 0.93
CA ASP A 80 -16.59 15.72 2.34
C ASP A 80 -16.06 14.40 2.94
N THR A 81 -15.87 13.37 2.11
CA THR A 81 -15.38 12.06 2.55
C THR A 81 -13.87 11.89 2.39
N LEU A 82 -13.16 12.81 1.75
CA LEU A 82 -11.76 12.62 1.37
C LEU A 82 -10.84 12.20 2.53
N SER A 83 -10.92 12.90 3.66
CA SER A 83 -10.14 12.57 4.86
C SER A 83 -10.54 11.21 5.46
N LEU A 84 -11.83 10.89 5.40
CA LEU A 84 -12.36 9.60 5.85
C LEU A 84 -11.89 8.47 4.93
N ASP A 85 -11.93 8.67 3.61
CA ASP A 85 -11.47 7.70 2.62
C ASP A 85 -9.96 7.44 2.76
N THR A 86 -9.17 8.49 3.01
CA THR A 86 -7.74 8.40 3.33
C THR A 86 -7.51 7.52 4.56
N ALA A 87 -8.26 7.75 5.64
CA ALA A 87 -8.16 6.97 6.88
C ALA A 87 -8.60 5.51 6.70
N VAL A 88 -9.69 5.28 5.98
CA VAL A 88 -10.21 3.93 5.69
C VAL A 88 -9.23 3.17 4.78
N SER A 89 -8.67 3.82 3.77
CA SER A 89 -7.69 3.22 2.85
C SER A 89 -6.45 2.72 3.59
N ALA A 90 -5.92 3.54 4.49
CA ALA A 90 -4.81 3.17 5.37
C ALA A 90 -5.12 1.93 6.23
N GLY A 91 -6.30 1.91 6.86
CA GLY A 91 -6.77 0.77 7.65
C GLY A 91 -6.93 -0.50 6.82
N ASN A 92 -7.47 -0.38 5.60
CA ASN A 92 -7.67 -1.50 4.69
C ASN A 92 -6.34 -2.10 4.23
N PHE A 93 -5.35 -1.28 3.91
CA PHE A 93 -3.99 -1.77 3.61
C PHE A 93 -3.38 -2.51 4.80
N LEU A 94 -3.41 -1.92 5.99
CA LEU A 94 -2.92 -2.53 7.23
C LEU A 94 -3.59 -3.88 7.52
N CYS A 95 -4.85 -4.04 7.14
CA CYS A 95 -5.62 -5.24 7.42
C CYS A 95 -5.65 -6.27 6.30
N SER A 96 -5.01 -5.97 5.17
CA SER A 96 -4.91 -6.85 4.01
C SER A 96 -3.43 -7.15 3.70
N THR A 97 -2.92 -6.61 2.59
CA THR A 97 -1.55 -6.88 2.08
C THR A 97 -0.47 -6.36 3.04
N GLY A 98 -0.72 -5.26 3.75
CA GLY A 98 0.23 -4.68 4.71
C GLY A 98 0.28 -5.38 6.06
N LYS A 99 -0.64 -6.31 6.36
CA LYS A 99 -0.82 -6.87 7.71
C LYS A 99 0.46 -7.47 8.29
N GLN A 100 1.10 -8.36 7.55
CA GLN A 100 2.31 -9.04 8.04
C GLN A 100 3.50 -8.09 8.14
N GLY A 101 3.64 -7.17 7.17
CA GLY A 101 4.69 -6.14 7.20
C GLY A 101 4.56 -5.25 8.44
N PHE A 102 3.34 -4.87 8.82
CA PHE A 102 3.10 -4.10 10.03
C PHE A 102 3.41 -4.89 11.29
N ILE A 103 2.99 -6.17 11.38
CA ILE A 103 3.28 -7.03 12.52
C ILE A 103 4.80 -7.20 12.72
N ASN A 104 5.53 -7.47 11.63
CA ASN A 104 6.98 -7.67 11.66
C ASN A 104 7.73 -6.42 12.16
N ASN A 105 7.22 -5.23 11.83
CA ASN A 105 7.84 -3.96 12.17
C ASN A 105 7.15 -3.23 13.35
N PHE A 106 6.18 -3.88 14.01
CA PHE A 106 5.24 -3.26 14.93
C PHE A 106 5.92 -2.48 16.05
N HIS A 107 6.85 -3.13 16.78
CA HIS A 107 7.47 -2.49 17.95
C HIS A 107 8.32 -1.26 17.56
N CYS A 108 8.96 -1.26 16.39
CA CYS A 108 9.71 -0.08 15.94
C CYS A 108 8.78 1.05 15.51
N LEU A 109 7.81 0.76 14.64
CA LEU A 109 6.84 1.74 14.12
C LEU A 109 5.95 2.34 15.21
N MET A 110 5.82 1.64 16.34
CA MET A 110 5.06 2.11 17.50
C MET A 110 5.93 2.74 18.59
N SER A 111 7.27 2.70 18.47
CA SER A 111 8.20 3.25 19.46
C SER A 111 8.13 4.78 19.56
N SER A 112 8.30 5.33 20.77
CA SER A 112 8.26 6.79 20.98
C SER A 112 9.34 7.55 20.20
N SER A 113 10.50 6.92 19.96
CA SER A 113 11.58 7.48 19.13
C SER A 113 11.13 7.66 17.70
N PHE A 114 10.57 6.63 17.07
CA PHE A 114 10.03 6.70 15.71
C PHE A 114 8.88 7.70 15.61
N GLN A 115 7.96 7.69 16.58
CA GLN A 115 6.85 8.66 16.62
C GLN A 115 7.35 10.11 16.69
N THR A 116 8.39 10.36 17.47
CA THR A 116 8.97 11.71 17.59
C THR A 116 9.72 12.11 16.32
N SER A 117 10.48 11.19 15.71
CA SER A 117 11.28 11.46 14.52
C SER A 117 10.45 11.71 13.26
N THR A 118 9.24 11.14 13.19
CA THR A 118 8.32 11.26 12.05
C THR A 118 7.22 12.31 12.25
N ARG A 119 7.15 12.95 13.42
CA ARG A 119 6.05 13.87 13.78
C ARG A 119 5.86 14.99 12.76
N THR A 120 6.94 15.67 12.40
CA THR A 120 6.88 16.80 11.46
C THR A 120 6.47 16.35 10.07
N CYS A 121 7.04 15.25 9.56
CA CYS A 121 6.67 14.69 8.25
C CYS A 121 5.17 14.36 8.16
N MET A 122 4.60 13.85 9.26
CA MET A 122 3.18 13.48 9.31
C MET A 122 2.25 14.70 9.41
N THR A 123 2.70 15.79 10.02
CA THR A 123 1.97 17.07 10.02
C THR A 123 1.78 17.59 8.59
N ASP A 124 2.81 17.48 7.75
CA ASP A 124 2.72 17.94 6.35
C ASP A 124 1.65 17.16 5.55
N ILE A 125 1.51 15.86 5.80
CA ILE A 125 0.46 15.00 5.20
C ILE A 125 -0.95 15.41 5.70
N LEU A 126 -1.07 15.69 6.99
CA LEU A 126 -2.32 16.16 7.61
C LEU A 126 -2.78 17.49 7.02
N ASP A 127 -1.85 18.43 6.90
CA ASP A 127 -2.11 19.76 6.35
C ASP A 127 -2.48 19.66 4.86
N LEU A 128 -1.79 18.81 4.09
CA LEU A 128 -2.11 18.59 2.69
C LEU A 128 -3.53 18.06 2.50
N THR A 129 -3.92 17.04 3.29
CA THR A 129 -5.26 16.45 3.20
C THR A 129 -6.33 17.47 3.54
N THR A 130 -6.09 18.30 4.57
CA THR A 130 -7.01 19.37 4.98
C THR A 130 -7.14 20.43 3.89
N ASN A 131 -6.02 20.90 3.35
CA ASN A 131 -5.99 21.88 2.27
C ASN A 131 -6.66 21.35 0.99
N ALA A 132 -6.54 20.05 0.72
CA ALA A 132 -7.18 19.41 -0.42
C ALA A 132 -8.69 19.30 -0.30
N SER A 133 -9.20 18.96 0.89
CA SER A 133 -10.64 18.97 1.14
C SER A 133 -11.24 20.37 0.93
N ILE A 134 -10.55 21.41 1.43
CA ILE A 134 -10.98 22.82 1.23
C ILE A 134 -10.91 23.22 -0.25
N ALA A 135 -9.79 22.95 -0.92
CA ALA A 135 -9.62 23.31 -2.33
C ALA A 135 -10.64 22.60 -3.23
N SER A 136 -10.96 21.34 -2.94
CA SER A 136 -11.99 20.57 -3.64
C SER A 136 -13.38 21.22 -3.48
N ALA A 137 -13.74 21.64 -2.26
CA ALA A 137 -15.00 22.35 -2.01
C ALA A 137 -15.08 23.71 -2.73
N GLU A 138 -13.94 24.37 -2.96
CA GLU A 138 -13.84 25.66 -3.63
C GLU A 138 -13.57 25.55 -5.15
N GLY A 139 -13.43 24.33 -5.69
CA GLY A 139 -13.10 24.10 -7.10
C GLY A 139 -11.70 24.59 -7.51
N ARG A 140 -10.77 24.73 -6.56
CA ARG A 140 -9.38 25.16 -6.83
C ARG A 140 -8.50 23.98 -7.23
N ASP A 141 -7.76 24.16 -8.32
CA ASP A 141 -6.70 23.22 -8.69
C ASP A 141 -5.49 23.38 -7.77
N ILE A 142 -5.16 22.32 -7.05
CA ILE A 142 -3.98 22.24 -6.17
C ILE A 142 -3.09 21.04 -6.52
N SER A 143 -3.20 20.51 -7.74
CA SER A 143 -2.50 19.32 -8.20
C SER A 143 -0.98 19.40 -7.98
N ALA A 144 -0.37 20.54 -8.33
CA ALA A 144 1.07 20.77 -8.12
C ALA A 144 1.47 20.77 -6.64
N ALA A 145 0.64 21.36 -5.77
CA ALA A 145 0.88 21.37 -4.34
C ALA A 145 0.73 19.96 -3.73
N LYS A 146 -0.29 19.19 -4.17
CA LYS A 146 -0.47 17.78 -3.79
C LYS A 146 0.75 16.94 -4.13
N CYS A 147 1.26 17.06 -5.36
CA CYS A 147 2.44 16.32 -5.81
C CYS A 147 3.68 16.64 -4.98
N ARG A 148 4.01 17.93 -4.84
CA ARG A 148 5.20 18.36 -4.11
C ARG A 148 5.14 17.93 -2.64
N THR A 149 4.04 18.21 -1.96
CA THR A 149 3.93 17.90 -0.53
C THR A 149 3.86 16.39 -0.27
N ALA A 150 3.25 15.60 -1.16
CA ALA A 150 3.28 14.14 -1.05
C ALA A 150 4.70 13.59 -1.20
N GLU A 151 5.47 14.07 -2.19
CA GLU A 151 6.86 13.64 -2.43
C GLU A 151 7.79 14.02 -1.27
N GLU A 152 7.69 15.26 -0.78
CA GLU A 152 8.45 15.73 0.39
C GLU A 152 8.12 14.91 1.64
N ALA A 153 6.83 14.63 1.87
CA ALA A 153 6.40 13.84 3.01
C ALA A 153 6.86 12.38 2.91
N TYR A 154 6.77 11.75 1.74
CA TYR A 154 7.25 10.39 1.51
C TYR A 154 8.74 10.27 1.78
N THR A 155 9.53 11.16 1.17
CA THR A 155 10.98 11.22 1.36
C THR A 155 11.33 11.41 2.83
N CYS A 156 10.61 12.29 3.54
CA CYS A 156 10.80 12.55 4.97
C CYS A 156 10.51 11.29 5.81
N VAL A 157 9.35 10.66 5.64
CA VAL A 157 8.96 9.50 6.44
C VAL A 157 9.84 8.30 6.13
N GLU A 158 10.18 8.04 4.87
CA GLU A 158 11.06 6.93 4.47
C GLU A 158 12.48 7.11 4.99
N GLY A 159 13.06 8.32 4.87
CA GLY A 159 14.39 8.60 5.42
C GLY A 159 14.45 8.41 6.94
N LYS A 160 13.41 8.86 7.66
CA LYS A 160 13.30 8.62 9.12
C LYS A 160 13.05 7.15 9.46
N THR A 161 12.31 6.42 8.62
CA THR A 161 12.04 4.99 8.81
C THR A 161 13.30 4.17 8.60
N SER A 162 14.02 4.42 7.51
CA SER A 162 15.27 3.74 7.19
C SER A 162 16.29 3.90 8.33
N THR A 163 16.45 5.13 8.82
CA THR A 163 17.40 5.43 9.91
C THR A 163 16.97 4.89 11.27
N THR A 164 15.67 4.76 11.55
CA THR A 164 15.16 4.36 12.88
C THR A 164 14.81 2.87 12.98
N CYS A 165 14.27 2.31 11.90
CA CYS A 165 13.65 0.98 11.84
C CYS A 165 14.22 0.05 10.78
N GLY A 166 15.10 0.53 9.89
CA GLY A 166 15.76 -0.26 8.86
C GLY A 166 14.95 -0.45 7.57
N GLU A 167 15.59 -1.04 6.56
CA GLU A 167 15.05 -1.14 5.18
C GLU A 167 13.73 -1.91 5.09
N ALA A 168 13.57 -3.01 5.82
CA ALA A 168 12.33 -3.78 5.81
C ALA A 168 11.13 -2.98 6.33
N ALA A 169 11.34 -2.06 7.27
CA ALA A 169 10.32 -1.14 7.73
C ALA A 169 10.05 -0.03 6.71
N THR A 170 11.09 0.44 6.01
CA THR A 170 10.96 1.44 4.94
C THR A 170 10.11 0.93 3.79
N GLU A 171 10.34 -0.29 3.32
CA GLU A 171 9.53 -0.91 2.26
C GLU A 171 8.06 -1.03 2.66
N PHE A 172 7.80 -1.41 3.92
CA PHE A 172 6.43 -1.44 4.44
C PHE A 172 5.81 -0.02 4.47
N ILE A 173 6.56 0.97 4.95
CA ILE A 173 6.09 2.35 5.08
C ILE A 173 5.81 2.98 3.72
N HIS A 174 6.63 2.71 2.71
CA HIS A 174 6.41 3.15 1.33
C HIS A 174 5.01 2.75 0.85
N HIS A 175 4.72 1.44 0.85
CA HIS A 175 3.42 0.93 0.43
C HIS A 175 2.27 1.41 1.34
N TYR A 176 2.52 1.59 2.64
CA TYR A 176 1.54 2.16 3.56
C TYR A 176 1.17 3.60 3.17
N LEU A 177 2.16 4.42 2.84
CA LEU A 177 1.97 5.82 2.47
C LEU A 177 1.28 5.97 1.10
N GLU A 178 1.63 5.12 0.13
CA GLU A 178 0.94 5.04 -1.17
C GLU A 178 -0.54 4.70 -0.98
N ALA A 179 -0.84 3.62 -0.24
CA ALA A 179 -2.20 3.21 0.02
C ALA A 179 -3.00 4.28 0.79
N THR A 180 -2.36 4.95 1.75
CA THR A 180 -2.98 6.03 2.51
C THR A 180 -3.34 7.21 1.60
N MET A 181 -2.46 7.60 0.67
CA MET A 181 -2.69 8.79 -0.17
C MET A 181 -3.43 8.51 -1.49
N GLN A 182 -3.68 7.25 -1.82
CA GLN A 182 -4.43 6.88 -3.03
C GLN A 182 -5.74 7.69 -3.20
N PRO A 183 -6.57 7.91 -2.16
CA PRO A 183 -7.79 8.70 -2.32
C PRO A 183 -7.53 10.17 -2.64
N LEU A 184 -6.45 10.74 -2.08
CA LEU A 184 -6.03 12.14 -2.31
C LEU A 184 -5.48 12.38 -3.71
N MET A 185 -4.78 11.38 -4.23
CA MET A 185 -4.03 11.45 -5.49
C MET A 185 -4.82 10.92 -6.69
N ARG A 186 -6.04 10.40 -6.48
CA ARG A 186 -6.86 9.74 -7.52
C ARG A 186 -7.00 10.56 -8.81
N ASP A 187 -7.14 11.88 -8.69
CA ASP A 187 -7.40 12.78 -9.81
C ASP A 187 -6.18 13.63 -10.19
N VAL A 188 -5.00 13.30 -9.66
CA VAL A 188 -3.78 14.10 -9.81
C VAL A 188 -2.70 13.29 -10.50
N THR A 189 -2.16 13.83 -11.58
CA THR A 189 -0.97 13.28 -12.23
C THR A 189 0.25 14.10 -11.84
N CYS A 190 1.16 13.48 -11.09
CA CYS A 190 2.44 14.09 -10.77
C CYS A 190 3.45 13.76 -11.86
N ASN A 191 3.73 14.72 -12.72
CA ASN A 191 4.92 14.63 -13.56
C ASN A 191 6.12 14.82 -12.63
N HIS A 192 6.88 13.76 -12.36
CA HIS A 192 8.22 13.86 -11.77
C HIS A 192 9.18 14.49 -12.80
N SER A 193 8.89 15.72 -13.19
CA SER A 193 9.85 16.57 -13.89
C SER A 193 10.73 17.17 -12.82
N HIS A 194 11.86 16.51 -12.52
CA HIS A 194 12.99 17.23 -11.98
C HIS A 194 13.24 18.44 -12.87
N ALA A 195 13.08 19.64 -12.34
CA ALA A 195 13.51 20.87 -12.98
C ALA A 195 14.01 21.85 -11.91
N PRO A 196 15.01 22.68 -12.21
CA PRO A 196 16.23 22.38 -12.94
C PRO A 196 17.44 22.72 -12.05
N ASN A 197 18.51 21.94 -12.11
CA ASN A 197 19.84 22.47 -11.83
C ASN A 197 20.85 21.85 -12.79
N ALA A 198 21.47 22.77 -13.53
CA ALA A 198 22.73 22.76 -14.26
C ALA A 198 23.39 21.41 -14.64
N GLU A 199 23.64 21.31 -15.95
CA GLU A 199 24.82 20.72 -16.59
C GLU A 199 25.28 19.34 -16.09
N GLU A 200 24.89 18.31 -16.84
CA GLU A 200 25.88 17.34 -17.30
C GLU A 200 25.50 16.80 -18.68
N THR A 201 26.27 17.25 -19.66
CA THR A 201 26.44 16.62 -20.97
C THR A 201 26.85 15.17 -20.79
N SER A 202 25.99 14.23 -21.17
CA SER A 202 26.44 13.07 -21.94
C SER A 202 25.26 12.41 -22.64
N SER A 203 25.31 12.51 -23.97
CA SER A 203 24.58 11.70 -24.93
C SER A 203 24.45 10.25 -24.52
N HIS A 204 23.25 9.69 -24.56
CA HIS A 204 22.91 8.54 -25.40
C HIS A 204 21.40 8.54 -25.65
N ALA A 205 21.06 8.55 -26.94
CA ALA A 205 19.79 8.99 -27.45
C ALA A 205 18.77 7.85 -27.59
N HIS A 206 17.51 8.29 -27.67
CA HIS A 206 16.41 7.67 -28.39
C HIS A 206 15.76 6.39 -27.83
N HIS A 207 14.68 6.59 -27.07
CA HIS A 207 13.39 6.14 -27.59
C HIS A 207 12.33 7.24 -27.47
N ALA A 208 12.01 7.81 -28.63
CA ALA A 208 10.90 8.71 -28.87
C ALA A 208 9.56 8.02 -28.51
N LYS A 209 8.58 8.83 -28.09
CA LYS A 209 7.11 8.56 -28.12
C LYS A 209 6.77 7.08 -28.44
N SER A 210 6.63 6.23 -27.43
CA SER A 210 6.37 4.81 -27.69
C SER A 210 4.94 4.58 -28.18
N THR A 211 4.83 4.11 -29.42
CA THR A 211 3.64 3.49 -30.04
C THR A 211 3.45 2.05 -29.54
N CYS A 212 3.61 1.83 -28.24
CA CYS A 212 3.57 0.50 -27.65
C CYS A 212 2.12 0.14 -27.31
N PRO A 213 1.52 -0.88 -27.96
CA PRO A 213 0.08 -1.16 -27.80
C PRO A 213 -0.28 -1.72 -26.43
N LYS A 214 0.71 -2.30 -25.71
CA LYS A 214 0.53 -2.88 -24.37
C LYS A 214 1.83 -2.80 -23.60
N HIS A 215 1.73 -2.41 -22.32
CA HIS A 215 2.84 -2.42 -21.38
C HIS A 215 2.56 -3.45 -20.28
N CYS A 216 3.57 -4.19 -19.88
CA CYS A 216 3.47 -5.28 -18.91
C CYS A 216 4.44 -5.07 -17.75
N TYR A 217 4.11 -5.63 -16.60
CA TYR A 217 4.95 -5.61 -15.43
C TYR A 217 6.26 -6.38 -15.69
N LYS A 218 7.38 -5.68 -15.46
CA LYS A 218 8.73 -6.21 -15.48
C LYS A 218 9.00 -6.87 -14.12
N TYR A 219 9.31 -8.17 -14.13
CA TYR A 219 9.73 -8.84 -12.91
C TYR A 219 11.04 -8.23 -12.40
N PRO A 220 11.20 -8.02 -11.08
CA PRO A 220 12.48 -7.62 -10.52
C PRO A 220 13.49 -8.75 -10.77
N GLU A 221 14.61 -8.43 -11.43
CA GLU A 221 15.66 -9.39 -11.78
C GLU A 221 16.35 -10.00 -10.53
N THR A 222 16.16 -9.38 -9.37
CA THR A 222 16.84 -9.71 -8.10
C THR A 222 15.95 -10.33 -7.03
N THR A 223 14.63 -10.44 -7.27
CA THR A 223 13.73 -10.99 -6.25
C THR A 223 13.64 -12.50 -6.35
N ASN A 224 14.14 -13.20 -5.34
CA ASN A 224 13.85 -14.62 -5.09
C ASN A 224 12.39 -14.88 -4.67
N THR A 225 11.54 -13.86 -4.75
CA THR A 225 10.13 -13.90 -4.38
C THR A 225 9.30 -14.05 -5.65
N PRO A 226 8.58 -15.16 -5.82
CA PRO A 226 7.71 -15.37 -6.97
C PRO A 226 6.57 -14.36 -6.93
N VAL A 227 6.34 -13.66 -8.04
CA VAL A 227 5.14 -12.82 -8.18
C VAL A 227 3.98 -13.70 -8.61
N LEU A 228 2.98 -13.83 -7.74
CA LEU A 228 1.71 -14.50 -8.02
C LEU A 228 1.12 -14.04 -9.35
N GLU A 229 0.51 -14.96 -10.11
CA GLU A 229 -0.06 -14.63 -11.43
C GLU A 229 -1.20 -13.60 -11.35
N SER A 230 -1.97 -13.60 -10.26
CA SER A 230 -2.96 -12.56 -9.97
C SER A 230 -2.31 -11.19 -9.77
N THR A 231 -1.23 -11.11 -8.99
CA THR A 231 -0.45 -9.90 -8.80
C THR A 231 0.14 -9.42 -10.13
N LYS A 232 0.67 -10.34 -10.93
CA LYS A 232 1.20 -10.02 -12.27
C LYS A 232 0.11 -9.44 -13.17
N ARG A 233 -1.09 -10.03 -13.20
CA ARG A 233 -2.22 -9.51 -13.99
C ARG A 233 -2.62 -8.11 -13.54
N ASN A 234 -2.71 -7.87 -12.23
CA ASN A 234 -3.03 -6.55 -11.69
C ASN A 234 -1.97 -5.51 -12.07
N MET A 235 -0.69 -5.91 -12.00
CA MET A 235 0.43 -5.04 -12.38
C MET A 235 0.53 -4.83 -13.91
N ASP A 236 0.15 -5.81 -14.72
CA ASP A 236 0.08 -5.67 -16.18
C ASP A 236 -1.03 -4.67 -16.59
N VAL A 237 -2.19 -4.72 -15.92
CA VAL A 237 -3.27 -3.73 -16.10
C VAL A 237 -2.78 -2.34 -15.70
N TRP A 238 -2.18 -2.24 -14.51
CA TRP A 238 -1.61 -1.00 -14.02
C TRP A 238 -0.57 -0.41 -14.99
N CYS A 239 0.38 -1.20 -15.48
CA CYS A 239 1.37 -0.76 -16.47
C CYS A 239 0.70 -0.33 -17.78
N THR A 240 -0.30 -1.06 -18.26
CA THR A 240 -1.02 -0.70 -19.49
C THR A 240 -1.73 0.65 -19.36
N GLU A 241 -2.38 0.90 -18.23
CA GLU A 241 -3.11 2.15 -17.98
C GLU A 241 -2.15 3.31 -17.75
N ASN A 242 -1.15 3.15 -16.88
CA ASN A 242 -0.19 4.22 -16.57
C ASN A 242 0.69 4.59 -17.75
N CYS A 243 1.19 3.62 -18.51
CA CYS A 243 2.03 3.91 -19.66
C CYS A 243 1.23 4.56 -20.81
N LYS A 244 -0.07 4.27 -20.97
CA LYS A 244 -0.95 5.00 -21.92
C LYS A 244 -1.09 6.48 -21.57
N LEU A 245 -1.00 6.79 -20.28
CA LEU A 245 -1.03 8.15 -19.75
C LEU A 245 0.36 8.83 -19.77
N GLY A 246 1.38 8.16 -20.31
CA GLY A 246 2.76 8.67 -20.40
C GLY A 246 3.65 8.33 -19.20
N ASN A 247 3.10 7.71 -18.16
CA ASN A 247 3.80 7.36 -16.92
C ASN A 247 4.27 5.91 -16.98
N CYS A 248 5.38 5.68 -17.67
CA CYS A 248 5.91 4.33 -17.86
C CYS A 248 7.26 4.13 -17.18
N PRO A 249 7.29 3.81 -15.87
CA PRO A 249 8.55 3.59 -15.17
C PRO A 249 9.29 2.39 -15.79
N PRO A 250 10.49 2.57 -16.37
CA PRO A 250 11.19 1.52 -17.13
C PRO A 250 11.71 0.39 -16.24
N THR A 251 11.76 0.61 -14.94
CA THR A 251 12.13 -0.39 -13.92
C THR A 251 10.98 -1.35 -13.61
N MET A 252 9.73 -0.95 -13.82
CA MET A 252 8.54 -1.73 -13.46
C MET A 252 7.67 -2.11 -14.66
N CYS A 253 7.72 -1.35 -15.75
CA CYS A 253 6.92 -1.58 -16.94
C CYS A 253 7.81 -1.77 -18.16
N THR A 254 7.47 -2.76 -18.98
CA THR A 254 8.16 -3.08 -20.22
C THR A 254 7.17 -3.22 -21.37
N CYS A 255 7.62 -2.85 -22.56
CA CYS A 255 6.92 -3.16 -23.81
C CYS A 255 7.07 -4.63 -24.24
N ASP A 256 8.01 -5.35 -23.63
CA ASP A 256 8.18 -6.77 -23.87
C ASP A 256 7.32 -7.59 -22.91
N CYS A 257 6.05 -7.79 -23.30
CA CYS A 257 5.11 -8.62 -22.55
C CYS A 257 5.44 -10.13 -22.58
N ARG A 258 6.55 -10.55 -23.20
CA ARG A 258 6.97 -11.96 -23.26
C ARG A 258 7.68 -12.42 -21.99
N VAL A 259 7.79 -11.58 -20.96
CA VAL A 259 8.47 -11.97 -19.72
C VAL A 259 7.83 -13.24 -19.16
N PRO A 260 8.59 -14.33 -19.01
CA PRO A 260 8.02 -15.63 -18.67
C PRO A 260 7.30 -15.56 -17.31
N THR A 261 6.09 -16.09 -17.26
CA THR A 261 5.33 -16.16 -16.01
C THR A 261 6.12 -17.03 -15.03
N GLN A 262 6.52 -16.43 -13.91
CA GLN A 262 7.14 -17.14 -12.80
C GLN A 262 6.07 -17.99 -12.12
N VAL A 263 6.26 -19.31 -12.13
CA VAL A 263 5.43 -20.25 -11.40
C VAL A 263 6.23 -20.73 -10.20
N LEU A 264 5.75 -20.43 -9.00
CA LEU A 264 6.29 -21.04 -7.79
C LEU A 264 5.86 -22.51 -7.74
N VAL A 265 6.83 -23.41 -7.70
CA VAL A 265 6.62 -24.84 -7.56
C VAL A 265 7.20 -25.31 -6.24
N CYS A 266 6.37 -25.94 -5.43
CA CYS A 266 6.75 -26.42 -4.11
C CYS A 266 6.66 -27.95 -4.10
N LYS A 267 7.74 -28.61 -3.68
CA LYS A 267 7.78 -30.06 -3.47
C LYS A 267 7.97 -30.35 -1.99
N PRO A 268 7.28 -31.33 -1.40
CA PRO A 268 7.51 -31.68 0.00
C PRO A 268 8.92 -32.24 0.18
N VAL A 269 9.60 -31.82 1.25
CA VAL A 269 10.83 -32.48 1.67
C VAL A 269 10.43 -33.78 2.38
N SER A 270 10.57 -34.91 1.68
CA SER A 270 10.04 -36.23 2.05
C SER A 270 10.40 -36.76 3.44
N LYS A 271 11.38 -36.16 4.14
CA LYS A 271 11.78 -36.57 5.50
C LYS A 271 10.92 -35.96 6.62
N LYS A 272 10.14 -34.90 6.35
CA LYS A 272 9.37 -34.18 7.39
C LYS A 272 7.88 -34.50 7.39
N PHE A 273 7.39 -35.10 6.32
CA PHE A 273 6.01 -35.55 6.22
C PHE A 273 6.01 -37.09 6.29
N GLY A 274 5.02 -37.66 6.98
CA GLY A 274 4.86 -39.12 7.04
C GLY A 274 4.60 -39.71 5.65
N ALA A 275 4.47 -41.04 5.56
CA ALA A 275 4.27 -41.76 4.29
C ALA A 275 3.00 -41.37 3.49
N ASN A 276 2.16 -40.48 4.04
CA ASN A 276 0.92 -40.02 3.41
C ASN A 276 1.17 -38.74 2.59
N ASP A 277 0.48 -38.60 1.46
CA ASP A 277 0.57 -37.47 0.52
C ASP A 277 0.12 -36.11 1.10
N ASP A 278 -0.27 -36.04 2.37
CA ASP A 278 -0.73 -34.83 3.05
C ASP A 278 0.31 -33.70 3.01
N GLY A 279 1.59 -34.04 3.10
CA GLY A 279 2.69 -33.09 2.98
C GLY A 279 2.82 -32.50 1.59
N ALA A 280 2.64 -33.32 0.55
CA ALA A 280 2.66 -32.87 -0.83
C ALA A 280 1.50 -31.91 -1.11
N LYS A 281 0.30 -32.29 -0.66
CA LYS A 281 -0.91 -31.49 -0.83
C LYS A 281 -0.85 -30.17 -0.07
N TRP A 282 -0.33 -30.18 1.16
CA TRP A 282 -0.11 -28.96 1.94
C TRP A 282 0.91 -28.05 1.27
N CYS A 283 2.09 -28.57 0.90
CA CYS A 283 3.10 -27.79 0.20
C CYS A 283 2.53 -27.18 -1.09
N HIS A 284 1.76 -27.94 -1.87
CA HIS A 284 1.11 -27.45 -3.07
C HIS A 284 0.11 -26.32 -2.79
N ASN A 285 -0.79 -26.50 -1.81
CA ASN A 285 -1.81 -25.50 -1.47
C ASN A 285 -1.18 -24.19 -0.97
N THR A 286 -0.18 -24.29 -0.09
CA THR A 286 0.57 -23.12 0.40
C THR A 286 1.30 -22.43 -0.75
N CYS A 287 1.87 -23.21 -1.68
CA CYS A 287 2.49 -22.70 -2.91
C CYS A 287 1.52 -21.90 -3.77
N THR A 288 0.33 -22.45 -4.02
CA THR A 288 -0.71 -21.79 -4.83
C THR A 288 -1.24 -20.52 -4.19
N ALA A 289 -1.09 -20.39 -2.87
CA ALA A 289 -1.36 -19.15 -2.13
C ALA A 289 -0.19 -18.14 -2.17
N GLY A 290 0.91 -18.46 -2.87
CA GLY A 290 2.07 -17.58 -3.06
C GLY A 290 3.11 -17.64 -1.95
N HIS A 291 3.01 -18.63 -1.06
CA HIS A 291 3.95 -18.82 0.03
C HIS A 291 4.70 -20.15 -0.13
N CYS A 292 6.02 -20.16 0.08
CA CYS A 292 6.77 -21.41 0.15
C CYS A 292 7.58 -21.49 1.45
N PRO A 293 7.14 -22.31 2.42
CA PRO A 293 7.87 -22.51 3.66
C PRO A 293 9.06 -23.44 3.40
N LYS A 294 10.23 -22.85 3.11
CA LYS A 294 11.49 -23.53 2.72
C LYS A 294 11.96 -24.62 3.68
N GLU A 295 11.53 -24.55 4.94
CA GLU A 295 11.85 -25.56 5.96
C GLU A 295 11.11 -26.89 5.74
N TYR A 296 10.00 -26.86 5.01
CA TYR A 296 9.08 -27.98 4.82
C TYR A 296 8.95 -28.37 3.34
N CYS A 297 9.07 -27.39 2.44
CA CYS A 297 8.96 -27.57 1.01
C CYS A 297 10.25 -27.13 0.31
N ASP A 298 10.70 -27.90 -0.66
CA ASP A 298 11.70 -27.49 -1.64
C ASP A 298 11.03 -26.59 -2.69
N CYS A 299 11.51 -25.36 -2.79
CA CYS A 299 10.86 -24.27 -3.53
C CYS A 299 11.68 -23.93 -4.78
N HIS A 300 11.06 -24.05 -5.95
CA HIS A 300 11.67 -23.68 -7.22
C HIS A 300 10.80 -22.67 -7.94
N ILE A 301 11.43 -21.66 -8.54
CA ILE A 301 10.76 -20.79 -9.50
C ILE A 301 10.97 -21.40 -10.87
N LEU A 302 9.89 -21.85 -11.51
CA LEU A 302 9.92 -22.25 -12.91
C LEU A 302 9.49 -21.06 -13.76
N TYR A 303 10.30 -20.76 -14.77
CA TYR A 303 9.93 -19.83 -15.82
C TYR A 303 9.13 -20.62 -16.86
N SER A 304 7.81 -20.40 -16.91
CA SER A 304 7.01 -20.97 -17.99
C SER A 304 7.13 -20.11 -19.25
N LEU A 305 7.40 -20.73 -20.39
CA LEU A 305 7.32 -20.06 -21.68
C LEU A 305 5.87 -19.54 -21.87
N PRO A 306 5.68 -18.36 -22.46
CA PRO A 306 4.35 -17.79 -22.64
C PRO A 306 3.48 -18.77 -23.45
N ARG A 307 2.32 -19.17 -22.89
CA ARG A 307 1.31 -19.87 -23.70
C ARG A 307 0.85 -18.91 -24.80
N PRO A 308 0.82 -19.33 -26.08
CA PRO A 308 0.28 -18.51 -27.13
C PRO A 308 -1.17 -18.13 -26.80
N VAL A 309 -1.45 -16.83 -26.84
CA VAL A 309 -2.79 -16.25 -26.68
C VAL A 309 -3.58 -16.57 -27.95
N THR A 310 -4.05 -17.81 -28.09
CA THR A 310 -5.05 -18.23 -29.07
C THR A 310 -5.43 -19.69 -28.79
N GLN A 311 -6.35 -19.89 -27.85
CA GLN A 311 -7.39 -20.93 -27.90
C GLN A 311 -8.25 -20.82 -26.63
N GLY A 312 -9.48 -20.34 -26.82
CA GLY A 312 -10.46 -20.16 -25.74
C GLY A 312 -11.58 -19.17 -26.06
N LEU A 313 -11.94 -19.03 -27.33
CA LEU A 313 -13.26 -18.58 -27.77
C LEU A 313 -13.71 -19.59 -28.81
N GLN A 314 -14.18 -20.72 -28.31
CA GLN A 314 -15.23 -21.60 -28.85
C GLN A 314 -15.56 -22.65 -27.78
#